data_AF-A0A351F048-F1
#
_entry.id   AF-A0A351F048-F1
#
_cell.length_a   1.000
_cell.length_b   1.000
_cell.length_c   1.000
_cell.angle_alpha   90.00
_cell.angle_beta   90.00
_cell.angle_gamma   90.00
#
_symmetry.space_group_name_H-M   'P 1'
#
loop_
_entity.id
_entity.type
_entity.pdbx_description
1 polymer ?
#
loop_
_entity_poly.entity_id
_entity_poly.type
_entity_poly.pdbx_seq_one_letter_code
_entity_poly.pdbx_strand_id
1 'polypeptide(L)'
;NAVYEIILTLPDGTILLDNVIGCEYAGLPINVKVKDYCSNNSAKTIIICHDFLIPVLDCSDQYVDCQQTDELVLPVALDNCDASPEIVLVNQTTEYADCTNTD
;
A
#
# COMPACT_ATOMS: atom_id res chain seq x y z
N ASN A 1 -27.16 -24.50 -8.57
CA ASN A 1 -26.18 -23.58 -7.95
C ASN A 1 -26.85 -22.82 -6.83
N ALA A 2 -26.30 -22.88 -5.62
CA ALA A 2 -26.72 -21.98 -4.56
C ALA A 2 -26.27 -20.55 -4.90
N VAL A 3 -27.12 -19.57 -4.60
CA VAL A 3 -26.86 -18.14 -4.82
C VAL A 3 -26.69 -17.50 -3.45
N TYR A 4 -25.52 -16.92 -3.21
CA TYR A 4 -25.20 -16.27 -1.94
C TYR A 4 -25.02 -14.76 -2.14
N GLU A 5 -25.48 -13.99 -1.16
CA GLU A 5 -25.27 -12.56 -1.03
C GLU A 5 -24.30 -12.31 0.14
N ILE A 6 -23.25 -11.54 -0.11
CA ILE A 6 -22.30 -11.09 0.91
C ILE A 6 -22.61 -9.62 1.21
N ILE A 7 -22.67 -9.28 2.49
CA ILE A 7 -22.86 -7.91 2.96
C ILE A 7 -21.77 -7.64 3.99
N LEU A 8 -20.93 -6.66 3.69
CA LEU A 8 -19.93 -6.13 4.61
C LEU A 8 -20.44 -4.84 5.26
N THR A 9 -20.21 -4.70 6.56
CA THR A 9 -20.67 -3.53 7.33
C THR A 9 -19.61 -3.09 8.32
N LEU A 10 -19.30 -1.79 8.29
CA LEU A 10 -18.41 -1.11 9.22
C LEU A 10 -18.99 -1.10 10.66
N PRO A 11 -18.18 -0.80 11.68
CA PRO A 11 -18.64 -0.77 13.08
C PRO A 11 -19.79 0.21 13.34
N ASP A 12 -19.89 1.29 12.54
CA ASP A 12 -20.92 2.31 12.62
C ASP A 12 -22.23 1.92 11.92
N GLY A 13 -22.27 0.76 11.26
CA GLY A 13 -23.43 0.29 10.49
C GLY A 13 -23.40 0.68 9.01
N THR A 14 -22.37 1.40 8.54
CA THR A 14 -22.20 1.75 7.13
C THR A 14 -21.91 0.51 6.29
N ILE A 15 -22.62 0.33 5.17
CA ILE A 15 -22.44 -0.81 4.26
C ILE A 15 -21.31 -0.51 3.26
N LEU A 16 -20.40 -1.47 3.04
CA LEU A 16 -19.41 -1.40 1.97
C LEU A 16 -20.02 -1.91 0.67
N LEU A 17 -20.39 -1.01 -0.23
CA LEU A 17 -21.21 -1.30 -1.41
C LEU A 17 -20.56 -2.31 -2.39
N ASP A 18 -19.24 -2.26 -2.53
CA ASP A 18 -18.52 -3.17 -3.44
C ASP A 18 -18.08 -4.47 -2.75
N ASN A 19 -18.38 -4.64 -1.46
CA ASN A 19 -17.84 -5.70 -0.62
C ASN A 19 -16.30 -5.82 -0.70
N VAL A 20 -15.62 -4.70 -0.96
CA VAL A 20 -14.16 -4.58 -0.95
C VAL A 20 -13.74 -3.97 0.38
N ILE A 21 -12.72 -4.56 1.01
CA ILE A 21 -12.10 -4.02 2.22
C ILE A 21 -10.79 -3.39 1.79
N GLY A 22 -10.79 -2.07 1.62
CA GLY A 22 -9.60 -1.28 1.34
C GLY A 22 -8.75 -0.99 2.58
N CYS A 23 -7.60 -0.38 2.34
CA CYS A 23 -6.64 0.01 3.37
C CYS A 23 -7.21 0.99 4.39
N GLU A 24 -8.17 1.82 3.98
CA GLU A 24 -8.90 2.77 4.84
C GLU A 24 -9.69 2.08 5.97
N TYR A 25 -9.92 0.77 5.87
CA TYR A 25 -10.62 -0.02 6.87
C TYR A 25 -9.72 -1.00 7.63
N ALA A 26 -8.40 -0.98 7.39
CA ALA A 26 -7.45 -1.83 8.08
C ALA A 26 -7.52 -1.60 9.60
N GLY A 27 -7.46 -2.68 10.38
CA GLY A 27 -7.58 -2.66 11.84
C GLY A 27 -8.99 -2.47 12.38
N LEU A 28 -10.00 -2.18 11.55
CA LEU A 28 -11.39 -2.08 11.99
C LEU A 28 -12.07 -3.45 12.02
N PRO A 29 -12.96 -3.71 13.00
CA PRO A 29 -13.78 -4.92 13.00
C PRO A 29 -14.92 -4.80 11.98
N ILE A 30 -14.82 -5.55 10.89
CA ILE A 30 -15.83 -5.58 9.82
C ILE A 30 -16.82 -6.72 10.08
N ASN A 31 -18.10 -6.38 10.10
CA ASN A 31 -19.16 -7.38 10.18
C ASN A 31 -19.39 -7.98 8.78
N VAL A 32 -19.28 -9.30 8.68
CA VAL A 32 -19.55 -10.07 7.46
C VAL A 32 -20.84 -10.82 7.65
N LYS A 33 -21.79 -10.65 6.74
CA LYS A 33 -23.00 -11.47 6.65
C LYS A 33 -23.05 -12.18 5.31
N VAL A 34 -23.24 -13.49 5.33
CA VAL A 34 -23.51 -14.29 4.14
C VAL A 34 -24.96 -14.76 4.21
N LYS A 35 -25.74 -14.52 3.16
CA LYS A 35 -27.15 -14.92 3.07
C LYS A 35 -27.34 -15.85 1.88
N ASP A 36 -27.95 -16.99 2.12
CA ASP A 36 -28.46 -17.87 1.06
C ASP A 36 -29.78 -17.32 0.53
N TYR A 37 -29.81 -17.01 -0.76
CA TYR A 37 -30.97 -16.43 -1.42
C TYR A 37 -32.16 -17.40 -1.49
N CYS A 38 -31.89 -18.70 -1.62
CA CYS A 38 -32.93 -19.71 -1.83
C CYS A 38 -33.57 -20.16 -0.53
N SER A 39 -32.78 -20.34 0.53
CA SER A 39 -33.26 -20.83 1.83
C SER A 39 -33.51 -19.73 2.86
N ASN A 40 -33.11 -18.49 2.57
CA ASN A 40 -33.13 -17.35 3.50
C ASN A 40 -32.29 -17.56 4.78
N ASN A 41 -31.45 -18.60 4.83
CA ASN A 41 -30.49 -18.82 5.89
C ASN A 41 -29.38 -17.77 5.84
N SER A 42 -28.82 -17.41 6.99
CA SER A 42 -27.68 -16.49 7.04
C SER A 42 -26.67 -16.85 8.14
N ALA A 43 -25.40 -16.60 7.85
CA ALA A 43 -24.30 -16.67 8.81
C ALA A 43 -23.67 -15.28 8.99
N LYS A 44 -23.11 -15.03 10.18
CA LYS A 44 -22.43 -13.77 10.51
C LYS A 44 -21.13 -14.04 11.23
N THR A 45 -20.11 -13.23 10.95
CA THR A 45 -18.84 -13.20 11.68
C THR A 45 -18.28 -11.78 11.68
N ILE A 46 -17.25 -11.57 12.48
CA ILE A 46 -16.42 -10.36 12.44
C ILE A 46 -15.05 -10.76 11.89
N ILE A 47 -14.49 -9.92 11.03
CA ILE A 47 -13.11 -10.04 10.54
C ILE A 47 -12.35 -8.74 10.80
N ILE A 48 -11.04 -8.84 10.91
CA ILE A 48 -10.14 -7.69 10.98
C ILE A 48 -9.06 -7.91 9.93
N CYS A 49 -8.93 -6.97 9.00
CA CYS A 49 -7.92 -6.98 7.97
C CYS A 49 -6.73 -6.12 8.41
N HIS A 50 -5.52 -6.57 8.12
CA HIS A 50 -4.28 -5.88 8.43
C HIS A 50 -3.41 -5.84 7.19
N ASP A 51 -2.63 -4.77 7.06
CA ASP A 51 -1.54 -4.74 6.11
C ASP A 51 -0.28 -5.33 6.72
N PHE A 52 0.39 -6.19 5.95
CA PHE A 52 1.65 -6.86 6.31
C PHE A 52 2.68 -6.76 5.18
N LEU A 53 2.34 -6.09 4.08
CA LEU A 53 3.30 -5.84 3.02
C LEU A 53 4.22 -4.73 3.47
N ILE A 54 5.52 -4.93 3.23
CA ILE A 54 6.52 -3.90 3.48
C ILE A 54 6.58 -2.97 2.26
N PRO A 55 6.88 -1.67 2.46
CA PRO A 55 7.08 -0.76 1.35
C PRO A 55 8.21 -1.22 0.43
N VAL A 56 8.06 -0.93 -0.85
CA VAL A 56 9.10 -1.14 -1.87
C VAL A 56 9.82 0.17 -2.11
N LEU A 57 11.15 0.13 -2.04
CA LEU A 57 12.00 1.28 -2.32
C LEU A 57 12.42 1.25 -3.79
N ASP A 58 12.15 2.33 -4.52
CA ASP A 58 12.70 2.57 -5.85
C ASP A 58 13.98 3.40 -5.73
N CYS A 59 15.11 2.77 -6.04
CA CYS A 59 16.45 3.33 -6.05
C CYS A 59 17.08 3.17 -7.44
N SER A 60 16.35 3.58 -8.47
CA SER A 60 16.86 3.56 -9.84
C SER A 60 18.11 4.44 -9.96
N ASP A 61 19.13 3.92 -10.64
CA ASP A 61 20.34 4.69 -10.96
C ASP A 61 19.97 5.93 -11.79
N GLN A 62 20.57 7.07 -11.44
CA GLN A 62 20.38 8.34 -12.15
C GLN A 62 21.73 8.88 -12.61
N TYR A 63 21.75 9.36 -13.86
CA TYR A 63 22.87 10.08 -14.42
C TYR A 63 22.50 11.55 -14.52
N VAL A 64 23.29 12.40 -13.90
CA VAL A 64 23.09 13.85 -13.90
C VAL A 64 24.40 14.53 -14.31
N ASP A 65 24.30 15.64 -15.03
CA ASP A 65 25.48 16.44 -15.35
C ASP A 65 26.07 17.01 -14.06
N CYS A 66 27.40 17.12 -14.00
CA CYS A 66 28.11 17.72 -12.87
C CYS A 66 27.62 19.13 -12.51
N GLN A 67 27.04 19.89 -13.45
CA GLN A 67 26.47 21.21 -13.20
C GLN A 67 24.99 21.20 -12.81
N GLN A 68 24.31 20.05 -12.85
CA GLN A 68 22.87 19.92 -12.64
C GLN A 68 22.53 18.99 -11.46
N THR A 69 23.42 18.85 -10.48
CA THR A 69 23.22 17.95 -9.32
C THR A 69 21.92 18.18 -8.54
N ASP A 70 21.33 19.37 -8.64
CA ASP A 70 20.02 19.72 -8.07
C ASP A 70 18.84 18.93 -8.71
N GLU A 71 19.06 18.31 -9.87
CA GLU A 71 18.09 17.46 -10.58
C GLU A 71 18.07 16.01 -10.06
N LEU A 72 18.93 15.67 -9.10
CA LEU A 72 18.94 14.34 -8.50
C LEU A 72 17.64 14.10 -7.73
N VAL A 73 16.86 13.11 -8.15
CA VAL A 73 15.63 12.72 -7.47
C VAL A 73 15.98 11.72 -6.37
N LEU A 74 15.55 12.02 -5.14
CA LEU A 74 15.72 11.12 -4.00
C LEU A 74 14.94 9.81 -4.21
N PRO A 75 15.33 8.71 -3.54
CA PRO A 75 14.57 7.48 -3.55
C PRO A 75 13.11 7.72 -3.18
N VAL A 76 12.21 6.96 -3.81
CA VAL A 76 10.78 6.95 -3.47
C VAL A 76 10.41 5.61 -2.88
N ALA A 77 9.56 5.62 -1.86
CA ALA A 77 8.99 4.43 -1.25
C ALA A 77 7.51 4.34 -1.63
N LEU A 78 7.11 3.16 -2.08
CA LEU A 78 5.74 2.87 -2.50
C LEU A 78 5.19 1.75 -1.62
N ASP A 79 3.97 1.92 -1.15
CA ASP A 79 3.26 0.94 -0.35
C ASP A 79 1.79 0.87 -0.79
N ASN A 80 1.14 -0.26 -0.55
CA ASN A 80 -0.26 -0.46 -0.94
C ASN A 80 -1.24 0.24 0.01
N CYS A 81 -0.91 0.39 1.28
CA CYS A 81 -1.81 1.00 2.28
C CYS A 81 -1.23 2.24 2.96
N ASP A 82 0.07 2.49 2.87
CA ASP A 82 0.69 3.74 3.28
C ASP A 82 0.90 4.67 2.08
N ALA A 83 0.17 5.79 2.07
CA ALA A 83 0.27 6.79 1.01
C ALA A 83 1.56 7.63 1.06
N SER A 84 2.29 7.61 2.18
CA SER A 84 3.54 8.35 2.34
C SER A 84 4.51 7.60 3.27
N PRO A 85 5.08 6.46 2.82
CA PRO A 85 6.01 5.70 3.63
C PRO A 85 7.22 6.55 4.04
N GLU A 86 7.66 6.41 5.29
CA GLU A 86 8.84 7.12 5.80
C GLU A 86 10.13 6.57 5.18
N ILE A 87 10.99 7.46 4.69
CA ILE A 87 12.31 7.13 4.18
C ILE A 87 13.36 7.76 5.09
N VAL A 88 14.27 6.94 5.60
CA VAL A 88 15.40 7.37 6.43
C VAL A 88 16.70 7.14 5.67
N LEU A 89 17.35 8.23 5.25
CA LEU A 89 18.68 8.16 4.65
C LEU A 89 19.73 7.91 5.73
N VAL A 90 20.34 6.73 5.72
CA VAL A 90 21.33 6.33 6.73
C VAL A 90 22.77 6.70 6.36
N ASN A 91 23.08 6.86 5.06
CA ASN A 91 24.40 7.23 4.57
C ASN A 91 24.31 7.84 3.16
N GLN A 92 25.24 8.75 2.84
CA GLN A 92 25.46 9.27 1.49
C GLN A 92 26.97 9.42 1.25
N THR A 93 27.45 8.84 0.16
CA THR A 93 28.85 8.93 -0.28
C THR A 93 28.91 9.52 -1.67
N THR A 94 29.88 10.40 -1.90
CA THR A 94 30.14 10.97 -3.23
C THR A 94 31.57 10.61 -3.63
N GLU A 95 31.70 9.90 -4.75
CA GLU A 95 33.00 9.62 -5.36
C GLU A 95 33.18 10.54 -6.57
N TYR A 96 34.24 11.32 -6.56
CA TYR A 96 34.62 12.12 -7.72
C TYR A 96 35.58 11.30 -8.58
N ALA A 97 35.22 11.08 -9.84
CA ALA A 97 36.18 10.61 -10.82
C ALA A 97 37.17 11.75 -11.09
N ASP A 98 38.45 11.52 -10.80
CA ASP A 98 39.50 12.50 -11.05
C ASP A 98 39.71 12.63 -12.57
N CYS A 99 39.13 13.67 -13.16
CA CYS A 99 39.25 13.98 -14.58
C CYS A 99 40.57 14.69 -14.94
N THR A 100 41.58 14.64 -14.07
CA THR A 100 42.93 15.15 -14.36
C THR A 100 43.82 14.20 -15.16
N ASN A 101 43.33 13.02 -15.57
CA ASN A 101 44.01 12.22 -16.61
C ASN A 101 43.96 12.96 -17.96
N THR A 102 44.97 13.80 -18.13
CA THR A 102 45.43 14.31 -19.42
C THR A 102 46.28 13.21 -20.06
N ASP A 103 45.65 12.36 -20.85
CA ASP A 103 46.34 11.67 -21.95
C ASP A 103 46.61 12.67 -23.10
#